data_AF-A0A378IGU0-F1
#
_entry.id   AF-A0A378IGU0-F1
#
_cell.length_a   1.000
_cell.length_b   1.000
_cell.length_c   1.000
_cell.angle_alpha   90.00
_cell.angle_beta   90.00
_cell.angle_gamma   90.00
#
_symmetry.space_group_name_H-M   'P 1'
#
loop_
_entity.id
_entity.type
_entity.pdbx_description
1 polymer ?
#
loop_
_entity_poly.entity_id
_entity_poly.type
_entity_poly.pdbx_seq_one_letter_code
_entity_poly.pdbx_strand_id
1 'polypeptide(L)'
;MRNNRITLALSVPLLSLSLNVFSSINPSDLYLKPVTDPVVNIPVNENGSVKYRLTNKGKKAYRLQLSPIQGLIQETGKPKLCGQNIDLPPGKSCLLSFIIDGSEAIPMTKSGPVLCDKGWKSSDEAGYAANTCIQPAMDDRLSLNFVTPPKVTLSIKVDGEEKTTAKTNKMGCFASRKGCALTLFQNSSTQKSITLTNTSQERGKDIQAYGLPEGVTQDASQCKELMPNSSCTIYFKSGSTRTLSKAVEIKGTNTINSSITMQVLDIGDPYAGGIVACMNGGLQNLIAASVNNSHDMGWGSTKIRTFATSSRDGQRNTKKIISALGNNDDIPYAAQLCDDYEVDSEGNSPCKTGTCYSNWFLPAENQLYCLYDNAPWIAQFPQGDYWSSTEVADEKMSTAFAMLMISRAAGSATSYFKDNLESIRCVSIFNP
;
A
#
# COMPACT_ATOMS: atom_id res chain seq x y z
N MET A 1 -40.04 -79.15 -38.95
CA MET A 1 -39.90 -77.77 -38.41
C MET A 1 -38.45 -77.63 -37.94
N ARG A 2 -37.59 -77.09 -38.80
CA ARG A 2 -36.93 -75.78 -38.65
C ARG A 2 -36.05 -75.64 -37.40
N ASN A 3 -34.74 -75.54 -37.65
CA ASN A 3 -33.76 -74.55 -37.15
C ASN A 3 -33.59 -74.40 -35.61
N ASN A 4 -32.42 -74.18 -35.02
CA ASN A 4 -31.10 -73.76 -35.50
C ASN A 4 -30.06 -74.07 -34.40
N ARG A 5 -28.82 -74.31 -34.81
CA ARG A 5 -27.62 -74.20 -33.96
C ARG A 5 -27.38 -72.73 -33.60
N ILE A 6 -27.00 -72.45 -32.35
CA ILE A 6 -26.23 -71.23 -32.01
C ILE A 6 -25.07 -71.65 -31.10
N THR A 7 -23.88 -71.63 -31.70
CA THR A 7 -22.57 -71.75 -31.07
C THR A 7 -22.21 -70.37 -30.51
N LEU A 8 -22.03 -70.23 -29.19
CA LEU A 8 -21.40 -69.03 -28.64
C LEU A 8 -19.88 -69.19 -28.73
N ALA A 9 -19.28 -68.54 -29.73
CA ALA A 9 -17.84 -68.31 -29.80
C ALA A 9 -17.49 -67.08 -28.95
N LEU A 10 -16.67 -67.26 -27.92
CA LEU A 10 -15.99 -66.15 -27.24
C LEU A 10 -14.93 -65.58 -28.18
N SER A 11 -15.19 -64.42 -28.78
CA SER A 11 -14.18 -63.61 -29.46
C SER A 11 -13.55 -62.64 -28.46
N VAL A 12 -12.30 -62.90 -28.09
CA VAL A 12 -11.44 -61.93 -27.41
C VAL A 12 -10.88 -60.99 -28.48
N PRO A 13 -11.12 -59.66 -28.44
CA PRO A 13 -10.47 -58.76 -29.36
C PRO A 13 -9.01 -58.58 -28.92
N LEU A 14 -8.08 -59.16 -29.70
CA LEU A 14 -6.67 -58.81 -29.64
C LEU A 14 -6.54 -57.36 -30.12
N LEU A 15 -6.49 -56.42 -29.18
CA LEU A 15 -6.13 -55.04 -29.47
C LEU A 15 -4.61 -55.01 -29.73
N SER A 16 -4.23 -55.00 -31.01
CA SER A 16 -2.85 -54.84 -31.43
C SER A 16 -2.38 -53.43 -31.07
N LEU A 17 -1.74 -53.27 -29.90
CA LEU A 17 -0.89 -52.10 -29.63
C LEU A 17 0.30 -52.16 -30.59
N SER A 18 0.24 -51.37 -31.66
CA SER A 18 1.43 -50.99 -32.42
C SER A 18 2.30 -50.11 -31.53
N LEU A 19 3.20 -50.72 -30.76
CA LEU A 19 4.33 -50.02 -30.16
C LEU A 19 5.19 -49.49 -31.31
N ASN A 20 5.07 -48.19 -31.61
CA ASN A 20 6.13 -47.47 -32.29
C ASN A 20 7.31 -47.40 -31.33
N VAL A 21 8.14 -48.44 -31.34
CA VAL A 21 9.47 -48.40 -30.77
C VAL A 21 10.27 -47.46 -31.67
N PHE A 22 10.43 -46.20 -31.26
CA PHE A 22 11.55 -45.42 -31.74
C PHE A 22 12.80 -46.12 -31.23
N SER A 23 13.49 -46.84 -32.10
CA SER A 23 14.82 -47.34 -31.82
C SER A 23 15.74 -46.14 -31.61
N SER A 24 16.06 -45.82 -30.36
CA SER A 24 17.19 -44.94 -30.06
C SER A 24 18.46 -45.73 -30.33
N ILE A 25 18.87 -45.77 -31.60
CA ILE A 25 20.23 -46.14 -31.97
C ILE A 25 21.12 -45.10 -31.30
N ASN A 26 21.92 -45.50 -30.31
CA ASN A 26 23.07 -44.73 -29.86
C ASN A 26 24.00 -44.58 -31.08
N PRO A 27 24.17 -43.39 -31.70
CA PRO A 27 25.22 -43.22 -32.67
C PRO A 27 26.49 -43.03 -31.83
N SER A 28 27.23 -44.11 -31.62
CA SER A 28 28.34 -44.26 -30.66
C SER A 28 29.54 -43.30 -30.81
N ASP A 29 29.43 -42.29 -31.67
CA ASP A 29 30.51 -41.38 -32.07
C ASP A 29 30.19 -39.89 -31.88
N LEU A 30 28.91 -39.49 -31.72
CA LEU A 30 28.52 -38.10 -31.46
C LEU A 30 28.06 -37.93 -30.01
N TYR A 31 28.52 -36.85 -29.36
CA TYR A 31 28.20 -36.54 -27.97
C TYR A 31 27.72 -35.10 -27.86
N LEU A 32 26.63 -34.91 -27.13
CA LEU A 32 26.09 -33.60 -26.79
C LEU A 32 25.99 -33.49 -25.27
N LYS A 33 26.94 -32.77 -24.65
CA LYS A 33 27.07 -32.66 -23.20
C LYS A 33 26.89 -31.23 -22.71
N PRO A 34 26.17 -31.00 -21.62
CA PRO A 34 26.01 -29.67 -21.06
C PRO A 34 27.36 -29.14 -20.57
N VAL A 35 27.58 -27.84 -20.79
CA VAL A 35 28.75 -27.09 -20.29
C VAL A 35 28.35 -26.20 -19.12
N THR A 36 27.10 -25.77 -19.09
CA THR A 36 26.43 -25.14 -17.94
C THR A 36 25.41 -26.09 -17.36
N ASP A 37 24.88 -25.81 -16.17
CA ASP A 37 23.75 -26.57 -15.62
C ASP A 37 22.59 -26.63 -16.64
N PRO A 38 22.10 -27.83 -17.04
CA PRO A 38 20.96 -27.95 -17.94
C PRO A 38 19.63 -27.60 -17.24
N VAL A 39 19.59 -27.46 -15.92
CA VAL A 39 18.44 -26.95 -15.18
C VAL A 39 18.58 -25.42 -15.06
N VAL A 40 17.77 -24.68 -15.82
CA VAL A 40 17.82 -23.21 -15.84
C VAL A 40 16.59 -22.65 -15.12
N ASN A 41 16.84 -21.93 -14.03
CA ASN A 41 15.82 -21.17 -13.32
C ASN A 41 15.73 -19.76 -13.93
N ILE A 42 14.59 -19.42 -14.53
CA ILE A 42 14.38 -18.15 -15.25
C ILE A 42 13.34 -17.32 -14.50
N PRO A 43 13.72 -16.16 -13.94
CA PRO A 43 12.76 -15.19 -13.45
C PRO A 43 11.84 -14.74 -14.60
N VAL A 44 10.53 -14.62 -14.33
CA VAL A 44 9.57 -14.13 -15.35
C VAL A 44 10.04 -12.77 -15.89
N ASN A 45 10.14 -12.63 -17.22
CA ASN A 45 10.65 -11.46 -17.95
C ASN A 45 12.18 -11.22 -17.91
N GLU A 46 12.98 -12.19 -17.46
CA GLU A 46 14.44 -12.16 -17.60
C GLU A 46 14.94 -13.22 -18.60
N ASN A 47 16.16 -13.07 -19.10
CA ASN A 47 16.74 -14.01 -20.05
C ASN A 47 17.63 -15.04 -19.34
N GLY A 48 17.45 -16.31 -19.66
CA GLY A 48 18.32 -17.41 -19.26
C GLY A 48 19.40 -17.68 -20.31
N SER A 49 20.43 -18.45 -19.94
CA SER A 49 21.36 -19.01 -20.92
C SER A 49 21.76 -20.44 -20.58
N VAL A 50 21.96 -21.26 -21.62
CA VAL A 50 22.46 -22.63 -21.48
C VAL A 50 23.44 -22.95 -22.59
N LYS A 51 24.48 -23.73 -22.29
CA LYS A 51 25.51 -24.12 -23.25
C LYS A 51 25.68 -25.64 -23.30
N TYR A 52 25.83 -26.15 -24.52
CA TYR A 52 26.14 -27.55 -24.79
C TYR A 52 27.41 -27.65 -25.64
N ARG A 53 28.23 -28.65 -25.37
CA ARG A 53 29.36 -29.04 -26.22
C ARG A 53 28.94 -30.20 -27.11
N LEU A 54 28.96 -29.94 -28.41
CA LEU A 54 28.78 -30.96 -29.43
C LEU A 54 30.15 -31.48 -29.86
N THR A 55 30.37 -32.79 -29.77
CA THR A 55 31.66 -33.43 -30.06
C THR A 55 31.48 -34.61 -30.99
N ASN A 56 32.30 -34.67 -32.03
CA ASN A 56 32.43 -35.83 -32.91
C ASN A 56 33.70 -36.62 -32.55
N LYS A 57 33.55 -37.78 -31.94
CA LYS A 57 34.62 -38.74 -31.66
C LYS A 57 34.75 -39.83 -32.75
N GLY A 58 33.84 -39.83 -33.72
CA GLY A 58 33.85 -40.78 -34.82
C GLY A 58 34.88 -40.44 -35.89
N LYS A 59 34.92 -41.31 -36.90
CA LYS A 59 35.76 -41.15 -38.09
C LYS A 59 35.04 -40.45 -39.25
N LYS A 60 33.73 -40.25 -39.14
CA LYS A 60 32.88 -39.63 -40.17
C LYS A 60 32.65 -38.15 -39.86
N ALA A 61 32.65 -37.28 -40.87
CA ALA A 61 32.23 -35.88 -40.72
C ALA A 61 30.69 -35.78 -40.73
N TYR A 62 30.13 -34.86 -39.95
CA TYR A 62 28.68 -34.63 -39.87
C TYR A 62 28.30 -33.21 -40.29
N ARG A 63 27.14 -33.08 -40.95
CA ARG A 63 26.48 -31.80 -41.23
C ARG A 63 25.17 -31.73 -40.46
N LEU A 64 25.21 -31.07 -39.32
CA LEU A 64 24.10 -31.02 -38.38
C LEU A 64 23.40 -29.67 -38.43
N GLN A 65 22.08 -29.68 -38.28
CA GLN A 65 21.31 -28.47 -38.05
C GLN A 65 20.43 -28.66 -36.83
N LEU A 66 20.32 -27.61 -36.04
CA LEU A 66 19.41 -27.57 -34.90
C LEU A 66 17.96 -27.62 -35.41
N SER A 67 17.17 -28.54 -34.87
CA SER A 67 15.72 -28.46 -35.02
C SER A 67 15.22 -27.23 -34.27
N PRO A 68 14.45 -26.31 -34.89
CA PRO A 68 13.97 -25.12 -34.23
C PRO A 68 13.26 -25.47 -32.91
N ILE A 69 13.62 -24.77 -31.83
CA ILE A 69 12.95 -24.86 -30.54
C ILE A 69 12.40 -23.47 -30.26
N GLN A 70 11.08 -23.37 -30.10
CA GLN A 70 10.41 -22.11 -29.78
C GLN A 70 10.96 -21.54 -28.47
N GLY A 71 11.25 -20.24 -28.44
CA GLY A 71 11.81 -19.54 -27.27
C GLY A 71 13.31 -19.76 -26.99
N LEU A 72 14.01 -20.57 -27.80
CA LEU A 72 15.46 -20.73 -27.72
C LEU A 72 16.15 -20.08 -28.91
N ILE A 73 16.98 -19.06 -28.64
CA ILE A 73 17.78 -18.36 -29.65
C ILE A 73 19.21 -18.87 -29.59
N GLN A 74 19.69 -19.53 -30.64
CA GLN A 74 21.10 -19.94 -30.75
C GLN A 74 21.98 -18.72 -31.06
N GLU A 75 22.99 -18.47 -30.22
CA GLU A 75 24.06 -17.55 -30.55
C GLU A 75 25.02 -18.19 -31.58
N THR A 76 25.33 -17.45 -32.65
CA THR A 76 26.26 -17.88 -33.71
C THR A 76 27.27 -16.77 -34.04
N GLY A 77 28.26 -17.04 -34.90
CA GLY A 77 29.19 -16.02 -35.42
C GLY A 77 30.40 -15.68 -34.54
N LYS A 78 30.54 -16.27 -33.35
CA LYS A 78 31.74 -16.13 -32.50
C LYS A 78 32.68 -17.34 -32.64
N PRO A 79 34.01 -17.18 -32.49
CA PRO A 79 34.94 -18.30 -32.48
C PRO A 79 34.54 -19.37 -31.45
N LYS A 80 34.65 -20.66 -31.82
CA LYS A 80 34.27 -21.84 -31.03
C LYS A 80 32.75 -22.10 -30.89
N LEU A 81 31.87 -21.16 -31.24
CA LEU A 81 30.44 -21.44 -31.30
C LEU A 81 30.10 -22.26 -32.55
N CYS A 82 29.12 -23.15 -32.41
CA CYS A 82 28.55 -23.84 -33.55
C CYS A 82 27.78 -22.82 -34.43
N GLY A 83 27.90 -22.93 -35.74
CA GLY A 83 27.11 -22.15 -36.69
C GLY A 83 25.64 -22.62 -36.77
N GLN A 84 24.84 -21.96 -37.60
CA GLN A 84 23.46 -22.41 -37.89
C GLN A 84 23.46 -23.74 -38.65
N ASN A 85 24.37 -23.89 -39.61
CA ASN A 85 24.73 -25.15 -40.23
C ASN A 85 26.07 -25.59 -39.65
N ILE A 86 26.12 -26.78 -39.06
CA ILE A 86 27.28 -27.26 -38.30
C ILE A 86 28.01 -28.31 -39.12
N ASP A 87 29.11 -27.91 -39.76
CA ASP A 87 30.11 -28.83 -40.27
C ASP A 87 31.00 -29.29 -39.11
N LEU A 88 30.90 -30.57 -38.73
CA LEU A 88 31.61 -31.15 -37.59
C LEU A 88 32.55 -32.29 -38.04
N PRO A 89 33.82 -32.00 -38.37
CA PRO A 89 34.80 -33.00 -38.78
C PRO A 89 35.12 -34.02 -37.68
N PRO A 90 35.72 -35.18 -38.05
CA PRO A 90 36.22 -36.16 -37.09
C PRO A 90 37.14 -35.54 -36.03
N GLY A 91 36.91 -35.89 -34.76
CA GLY A 91 37.70 -35.41 -33.62
C GLY A 91 37.49 -33.94 -33.24
N LYS A 92 36.53 -33.23 -33.85
CA LYS A 92 36.27 -31.81 -33.55
C LYS A 92 35.06 -31.63 -32.64
N SER A 93 35.00 -30.45 -32.03
CA SER A 93 33.90 -30.02 -31.17
C SER A 93 33.57 -28.55 -31.38
N CYS A 94 32.32 -28.17 -31.16
CA CYS A 94 31.87 -26.78 -31.08
C CYS A 94 30.91 -26.57 -29.90
N LEU A 95 30.68 -25.31 -29.53
CA LEU A 95 29.79 -24.92 -28.44
C LEU A 95 28.46 -24.39 -28.99
N LEU A 96 27.35 -25.00 -28.61
CA LEU A 96 26.02 -24.44 -28.76
C LEU A 96 25.76 -23.54 -27.57
N SER A 97 25.43 -22.27 -27.81
CA SER A 97 25.06 -21.30 -26.78
C SER A 97 23.66 -20.82 -27.09
N PHE A 98 22.76 -20.91 -26.11
CA PHE A 98 21.37 -20.53 -26.26
C PHE A 98 21.02 -19.41 -25.29
N ILE A 99 20.33 -18.39 -25.79
CA ILE A 99 19.60 -17.41 -24.98
C ILE A 99 18.16 -17.89 -24.90
N ILE A 100 17.61 -17.89 -23.69
CA ILE A 100 16.23 -18.29 -23.42
C ILE A 100 15.48 -17.02 -23.05
N ASP A 101 14.46 -16.66 -23.82
CA ASP A 101 13.65 -15.47 -23.56
C ASP A 101 12.55 -15.80 -22.54
N GLY A 102 12.68 -15.26 -21.33
CA GLY A 102 11.71 -15.50 -20.25
C GLY A 102 10.41 -14.72 -20.38
N SER A 103 10.24 -13.90 -21.43
CA SER A 103 8.99 -13.21 -21.76
C SER A 103 8.09 -14.00 -22.72
N GLU A 104 8.63 -15.01 -23.41
CA GLU A 104 7.85 -15.89 -24.28
C GLU A 104 7.28 -17.09 -23.51
N ALA A 105 6.08 -17.52 -23.88
CA ALA A 105 5.52 -18.79 -23.39
C ALA A 105 6.27 -19.96 -24.04
N ILE A 106 7.31 -20.44 -23.35
CA ILE A 106 8.05 -21.64 -23.78
C ILE A 106 7.29 -22.86 -23.27
N PRO A 107 6.77 -23.75 -24.14
CA PRO A 107 6.22 -25.03 -23.70
C PRO A 107 7.28 -25.72 -22.83
N MET A 108 6.92 -26.32 -21.69
CA MET A 108 7.88 -27.01 -20.82
C MET A 108 8.61 -28.11 -21.61
N THR A 109 9.75 -27.77 -22.21
CA THR A 109 10.55 -28.70 -22.99
C THR A 109 11.41 -29.46 -22.00
N LYS A 110 10.95 -30.63 -21.55
CA LYS A 110 11.85 -31.68 -21.01
C LYS A 110 12.60 -32.37 -22.15
N SER A 111 13.10 -31.56 -23.09
CA SER A 111 13.77 -32.01 -24.29
C SER A 111 14.91 -31.04 -24.56
N GLY A 112 16.14 -31.54 -24.51
CA GLY A 112 17.31 -30.76 -24.88
C GLY A 112 17.38 -30.47 -26.38
N PRO A 113 18.39 -29.71 -26.84
CA PRO A 113 18.58 -29.38 -28.25
C PRO A 113 18.70 -30.64 -29.11
N VAL A 114 17.87 -30.74 -30.14
CA VAL A 114 17.91 -31.85 -31.12
C VAL A 114 18.63 -31.37 -32.38
N LEU A 115 19.69 -32.07 -32.77
CA LEU A 115 20.47 -31.77 -33.96
C LEU A 115 20.33 -32.92 -34.94
N CYS A 116 19.82 -32.65 -36.13
CA CYS A 116 19.60 -33.68 -37.15
C CYS A 116 20.56 -33.50 -38.32
N ASP A 117 21.05 -34.61 -38.85
CA ASP A 117 21.81 -34.64 -40.09
C ASP A 117 20.91 -34.23 -41.27
N LYS A 118 21.33 -33.21 -42.01
CA LYS A 118 20.75 -32.92 -43.33
C LYS A 118 21.62 -33.63 -44.35
N GLY A 119 21.20 -34.86 -44.69
CA GLY A 119 21.95 -35.81 -45.52
C GLY A 119 22.87 -35.17 -46.56
N TRP A 120 24.16 -35.41 -46.40
CA TRP A 120 25.19 -35.08 -47.37
C TRP A 120 24.95 -35.86 -48.67
N LYS A 121 24.63 -35.18 -49.78
CA LYS A 121 24.80 -35.72 -51.13
C LYS A 121 26.15 -35.27 -51.68
N SER A 122 27.20 -36.06 -51.53
CA SER A 122 28.28 -36.02 -52.53
C SER A 122 27.85 -36.89 -53.69
N SER A 123 28.08 -36.38 -54.90
CA SER A 123 28.27 -37.25 -56.04
C SER A 123 29.31 -38.30 -55.66
N ASP A 124 29.00 -39.55 -55.97
CA ASP A 124 29.87 -40.71 -55.87
C ASP A 124 29.71 -41.51 -54.56
N GLU A 125 28.98 -42.62 -54.71
CA GLU A 125 28.86 -43.82 -53.86
C GLU A 125 27.84 -43.88 -52.69
N ALA A 126 26.97 -44.90 -52.84
CA ALA A 126 26.18 -45.66 -51.87
C ALA A 126 25.30 -44.91 -50.85
N GLY A 127 23.99 -45.03 -51.06
CA GLY A 127 22.95 -44.45 -50.22
C GLY A 127 22.97 -44.92 -48.77
N TYR A 128 22.72 -43.97 -47.88
CA TYR A 128 22.16 -44.20 -46.55
C TYR A 128 21.08 -43.16 -46.30
N ALA A 129 19.83 -43.60 -46.24
CA ALA A 129 18.76 -42.85 -45.62
C ALA A 129 18.77 -43.16 -44.13
N ALA A 130 19.03 -42.16 -43.29
CA ALA A 130 18.42 -42.04 -41.97
C ALA A 130 18.66 -40.62 -41.45
N ASN A 131 17.58 -39.92 -41.12
CA ASN A 131 17.56 -38.70 -40.33
C ASN A 131 18.22 -38.97 -38.96
N THR A 132 19.55 -38.97 -38.91
CA THR A 132 20.29 -39.25 -37.69
C THR A 132 20.24 -37.99 -36.84
N CYS A 133 19.44 -38.02 -35.78
CA CYS A 133 19.33 -36.92 -34.84
C CYS A 133 20.06 -37.28 -33.54
N ILE A 134 20.78 -36.32 -32.97
CA ILE A 134 21.36 -36.39 -31.63
C ILE A 134 20.65 -35.41 -30.71
N GLN A 135 20.45 -35.85 -29.46
CA GLN A 135 19.96 -35.05 -28.35
C GLN A 135 20.76 -35.40 -27.09
N PRO A 136 20.75 -34.58 -26.04
CA PRO A 136 21.43 -34.92 -24.79
C PRO A 136 20.86 -36.19 -24.15
N ALA A 137 21.67 -36.86 -23.35
CA ALA A 137 21.22 -37.96 -22.48
C ALA A 137 20.12 -37.47 -21.53
N MET A 138 19.30 -38.38 -20.98
CA MET A 138 18.10 -37.98 -20.22
C MET A 138 18.40 -36.99 -19.08
N ASP A 139 19.47 -37.21 -18.31
CA ASP A 139 19.86 -36.33 -17.20
C ASP A 139 20.54 -35.02 -17.65
N ASP A 140 20.93 -34.94 -18.92
CA ASP A 140 21.60 -33.78 -19.53
C ASP A 140 20.63 -32.88 -20.31
N ARG A 141 19.34 -33.26 -20.40
CA ARG A 141 18.34 -32.51 -21.15
C ARG A 141 18.01 -31.20 -20.43
N LEU A 142 17.79 -30.17 -21.24
CA LEU A 142 17.36 -28.86 -20.76
C LEU A 142 16.06 -29.00 -19.95
N SER A 143 16.03 -28.39 -18.78
CA SER A 143 14.85 -28.25 -17.95
C SER A 143 14.70 -26.79 -17.56
N LEU A 144 13.61 -26.16 -17.99
CA LEU A 144 13.30 -24.77 -17.69
C LEU A 144 12.35 -24.69 -16.51
N ASN A 145 12.75 -23.96 -15.47
CA ASN A 145 11.90 -23.64 -14.33
C ASN A 145 11.64 -22.13 -14.32
N PHE A 146 10.41 -21.71 -14.57
CA PHE A 146 10.03 -20.31 -14.44
C PHE A 146 9.77 -20.00 -12.97
N VAL A 147 10.62 -19.15 -12.39
CA VAL A 147 10.51 -18.76 -10.98
C VAL A 147 9.85 -17.40 -10.93
N THR A 148 8.77 -17.28 -10.15
CA THR A 148 8.23 -15.95 -9.86
C THR A 148 9.24 -15.22 -8.98
N PRO A 149 9.70 -14.01 -9.33
CA PRO A 149 10.62 -13.28 -8.49
C PRO A 149 10.05 -13.12 -7.07
N PRO A 150 10.86 -13.28 -6.01
CA PRO A 150 10.40 -13.04 -4.66
C PRO A 150 9.91 -11.59 -4.53
N LYS A 151 8.67 -11.42 -4.08
CA LYS A 151 8.06 -10.09 -3.92
C LYS A 151 8.47 -9.46 -2.59
N VAL A 152 8.66 -8.15 -2.62
CA VAL A 152 8.97 -7.35 -1.44
C VAL A 152 7.72 -7.13 -0.60
N THR A 153 7.82 -7.43 0.70
CA THR A 153 6.74 -7.22 1.67
C THR A 153 7.00 -5.95 2.46
N LEU A 154 6.02 -5.05 2.48
CA LEU A 154 6.11 -3.76 3.15
C LEU A 154 5.27 -3.75 4.42
N SER A 155 5.80 -3.19 5.51
CA SER A 155 5.00 -2.71 6.62
C SER A 155 4.88 -1.20 6.53
N ILE A 156 3.66 -0.67 6.69
CA ILE A 156 3.39 0.77 6.62
C ILE A 156 3.23 1.32 8.04
N LYS A 157 3.70 2.53 8.29
CA LYS A 157 3.40 3.32 9.48
C LYS A 157 2.86 4.67 9.01
N VAL A 158 1.72 5.10 9.51
CA VAL A 158 1.11 6.38 9.14
C VAL A 158 1.52 7.47 10.14
N ASP A 159 1.84 8.66 9.64
CA ASP A 159 2.13 9.81 10.48
C ASP A 159 0.88 10.32 11.20
N GLY A 160 1.00 10.65 12.48
CA GLY A 160 -0.14 11.05 13.31
C GLY A 160 -1.07 9.91 13.77
N GLU A 161 -0.72 8.63 13.58
CA GLU A 161 -1.35 7.56 14.36
C GLU A 161 -1.05 7.80 15.85
N GLU A 162 -2.07 8.23 16.60
CA GLU A 162 -2.00 8.21 18.06
C GLU A 162 -1.66 6.79 18.50
N LYS A 163 -0.72 6.69 19.44
CA LYS A 163 -0.42 5.43 20.12
C LYS A 163 -1.71 4.96 20.78
N THR A 164 -2.43 4.05 20.14
CA THR A 164 -3.44 3.27 20.84
C THR A 164 -2.69 2.46 21.89
N THR A 165 -2.90 2.78 23.17
CA THR A 165 -2.45 2.00 24.33
C THR A 165 -3.20 0.68 24.44
N ALA A 166 -3.49 0.03 23.31
CA ALA A 166 -3.86 -1.37 23.27
C ALA A 166 -2.56 -2.17 23.51
N LYS A 167 -2.51 -2.90 24.63
CA LYS A 167 -1.48 -3.91 24.93
C LYS A 167 -1.59 -5.10 23.98
N THR A 168 -1.45 -4.86 22.68
CA THR A 168 -1.30 -5.87 21.64
C THR A 168 -0.11 -5.45 20.79
N ASN A 169 0.92 -6.28 20.82
CA ASN A 169 2.19 -6.19 20.10
C ASN A 169 2.21 -5.25 18.89
N LYS A 170 3.14 -4.29 18.95
CA LYS A 170 3.94 -3.70 17.86
C LYS A 170 3.70 -4.36 16.49
N MET A 171 2.65 -3.96 15.79
CA MET A 171 2.37 -4.43 14.44
C MET A 171 1.95 -3.19 13.64
N GLY A 172 2.86 -2.70 12.78
CA GLY A 172 2.51 -1.67 11.80
C GLY A 172 1.39 -2.15 10.89
N CYS A 173 0.94 -1.31 9.96
CA CYS A 173 -0.06 -1.68 8.97
C CYS A 173 0.37 -2.93 8.18
N PHE A 174 -0.29 -4.07 8.37
CA PHE A 174 -0.12 -5.25 7.52
C PHE A 174 -1.20 -5.26 6.46
N ALA A 175 -0.79 -5.60 5.24
CA ALA A 175 -1.54 -5.50 3.97
C ALA A 175 -2.85 -6.30 3.87
N SER A 176 -3.48 -6.75 4.97
CA SER A 176 -4.68 -7.61 4.87
C SER A 176 -5.77 -7.43 5.93
N ARG A 177 -5.66 -6.57 6.95
CA ARG A 177 -6.78 -6.29 7.87
C ARG A 177 -6.79 -4.82 8.29
N LYS A 178 -7.99 -4.21 8.26
CA LYS A 178 -8.37 -2.87 8.76
C LYS A 178 -7.30 -2.19 9.63
N GLY A 179 -6.89 -0.96 9.29
CA GLY A 179 -6.29 -0.12 10.32
C GLY A 179 -5.58 1.16 9.93
N CYS A 180 -5.23 1.42 8.67
CA CYS A 180 -4.34 2.54 8.37
C CYS A 180 -5.02 3.61 7.53
N ALA A 181 -5.48 4.65 8.23
CA ALA A 181 -6.13 5.81 7.65
C ALA A 181 -5.19 7.02 7.73
N LEU A 182 -4.75 7.54 6.58
CA LEU A 182 -4.08 8.83 6.51
C LEU A 182 -5.12 9.93 6.40
N THR A 183 -5.11 10.85 7.35
CA THR A 183 -5.99 12.03 7.36
C THR A 183 -5.22 13.25 6.89
N LEU A 184 -5.71 13.88 5.84
CA LEU A 184 -5.30 15.19 5.36
C LEU A 184 -6.45 16.18 5.59
N PHE A 185 -6.13 17.47 5.61
CA PHE A 185 -7.13 18.54 5.71
C PHE A 185 -7.05 19.42 4.47
N GLN A 186 -8.19 19.81 3.90
CA GLN A 186 -8.21 20.60 2.66
C GLN A 186 -7.31 21.83 2.76
N ASN A 187 -6.56 22.08 1.69
CA ASN A 187 -5.67 23.24 1.56
C ASN A 187 -4.63 23.38 2.69
N SER A 188 -4.41 22.35 3.50
CA SER A 188 -3.37 22.34 4.52
C SER A 188 -1.98 22.47 3.88
N SER A 189 -1.19 23.41 4.40
CA SER A 189 0.23 23.56 4.03
C SER A 189 1.13 22.52 4.71
N THR A 190 0.62 21.83 5.74
CA THR A 190 1.34 20.78 6.46
C THR A 190 1.37 19.50 5.63
N GLN A 191 2.56 18.95 5.42
CA GLN A 191 2.70 17.62 4.82
C GLN A 191 2.43 16.54 5.87
N LYS A 192 1.76 15.47 5.46
CA LYS A 192 1.73 14.21 6.23
C LYS A 192 2.53 13.15 5.50
N SER A 193 2.85 12.07 6.18
CA SER A 193 3.68 11.03 5.59
C SER A 193 3.27 9.62 5.97
N ILE A 194 3.77 8.66 5.20
CA ILE A 194 3.83 7.26 5.62
C ILE A 194 5.27 6.79 5.57
N THR A 195 5.68 6.01 6.56
CA THR A 195 6.97 5.32 6.57
C THR A 195 6.76 3.88 6.15
N LEU A 196 7.42 3.48 5.08
CA LEU A 196 7.45 2.11 4.57
C LEU A 196 8.69 1.43 5.10
N THR A 197 8.55 0.22 5.63
CA THR A 197 9.70 -0.61 6.02
C THR A 197 9.65 -1.90 5.23
N ASN A 198 10.78 -2.25 4.61
CA ASN A 198 10.92 -3.51 3.92
C ASN A 198 11.18 -4.63 4.93
N THR A 199 10.27 -5.60 4.97
CA THR A 199 10.30 -6.73 5.90
C THR A 199 10.73 -8.04 5.23
N SER A 200 11.05 -8.01 3.93
CA SER A 200 11.59 -9.15 3.21
C SER A 200 13.13 -9.06 3.08
N GLN A 201 13.71 -10.09 2.46
CA GLN A 201 15.16 -10.15 2.16
C GLN A 201 15.51 -9.56 0.78
N GLU A 202 14.51 -9.09 0.03
CA GLU A 202 14.68 -8.59 -1.33
C GLU A 202 14.72 -7.07 -1.36
N ARG A 203 15.45 -6.46 -2.32
CA ARG A 203 15.44 -5.01 -2.50
C ARG A 203 14.15 -4.55 -3.19
N GLY A 204 13.42 -3.61 -2.59
CA GLY A 204 12.27 -2.94 -3.20
C GLY A 204 12.68 -1.84 -4.18
N LYS A 205 11.94 -1.66 -5.27
CA LYS A 205 12.21 -0.67 -6.32
C LYS A 205 10.98 0.16 -6.67
N ASP A 206 11.20 1.45 -6.88
CA ASP A 206 10.24 2.46 -7.36
C ASP A 206 8.90 2.44 -6.62
N ILE A 207 8.96 2.38 -5.29
CA ILE A 207 7.77 2.28 -4.45
C ILE A 207 7.10 3.65 -4.34
N GLN A 208 5.82 3.72 -4.71
CA GLN A 208 5.03 4.94 -4.64
C GLN A 208 3.54 4.65 -4.42
N ALA A 209 2.76 5.70 -4.17
CA ALA A 209 1.32 5.63 -4.00
C ALA A 209 0.57 5.80 -5.33
N TYR A 210 -0.59 5.17 -5.47
CA TYR A 210 -1.44 5.26 -6.66
C TYR A 210 -2.91 5.38 -6.26
N GLY A 211 -3.71 5.99 -7.13
CA GLY A 211 -5.14 6.21 -6.86
C GLY A 211 -5.38 7.29 -5.80
N LEU A 212 -4.51 8.30 -5.70
CA LEU A 212 -4.65 9.40 -4.74
C LEU A 212 -6.00 10.13 -4.90
N PRO A 213 -6.57 10.69 -3.81
CA PRO A 213 -7.66 11.65 -3.89
C PRO A 213 -7.33 12.82 -4.83
N GLU A 214 -8.35 13.46 -5.37
CA GLU A 214 -8.16 14.58 -6.30
C GLU A 214 -7.41 15.72 -5.62
N GLY A 215 -6.43 16.29 -6.33
CA GLY A 215 -5.57 17.38 -5.83
C GLY A 215 -4.49 16.95 -4.84
N VAL A 216 -4.54 15.74 -4.28
CA VAL A 216 -3.47 15.24 -3.41
C VAL A 216 -2.24 14.88 -4.24
N THR A 217 -1.08 15.36 -3.82
CA THR A 217 0.21 15.03 -4.45
C THR A 217 1.10 14.27 -3.46
N GLN A 218 2.09 13.56 -3.99
CA GLN A 218 3.07 12.83 -3.18
C GLN A 218 4.50 13.19 -3.57
N ASP A 219 5.42 12.97 -2.64
CA ASP A 219 6.85 12.88 -2.87
C ASP A 219 7.35 11.52 -2.35
N ALA A 220 7.65 10.63 -3.30
CA ALA A 220 8.20 9.30 -3.04
C ALA A 220 9.70 9.20 -3.41
N SER A 221 10.40 10.32 -3.51
CA SER A 221 11.81 10.37 -3.92
C SER A 221 12.74 9.50 -3.06
N GLN A 222 12.39 9.32 -1.77
CA GLN A 222 13.13 8.48 -0.83
C GLN A 222 12.90 6.98 -1.04
N CYS A 223 11.91 6.59 -1.84
CA CYS A 223 11.45 5.21 -2.01
C CYS A 223 11.78 4.60 -3.38
N LYS A 224 12.77 5.18 -4.09
CA LYS A 224 13.29 4.63 -5.36
C LYS A 224 13.94 3.26 -5.18
N GLU A 225 14.70 3.08 -4.09
CA GLU A 225 15.25 1.80 -3.69
C GLU A 225 15.09 1.62 -2.18
N LEU A 226 14.67 0.43 -1.77
CA LEU A 226 14.44 0.11 -0.37
C LEU A 226 15.10 -1.21 0.01
N MET A 227 16.24 -1.12 0.69
CA MET A 227 17.02 -2.28 1.14
C MET A 227 16.27 -3.13 2.19
N PRO A 228 16.60 -4.42 2.32
CA PRO A 228 16.05 -5.27 3.38
C PRO A 228 16.18 -4.63 4.77
N ASN A 229 15.13 -4.74 5.60
CA ASN A 229 15.04 -4.18 6.95
C ASN A 229 15.26 -2.66 7.06
N SER A 230 15.22 -1.93 5.94
CA SER A 230 15.35 -0.47 5.91
C SER A 230 13.99 0.20 5.70
N SER A 231 13.94 1.50 5.95
CA SER A 231 12.72 2.30 5.80
C SER A 231 12.92 3.47 4.82
N CYS A 232 11.84 3.84 4.13
CA CYS A 232 11.74 5.09 3.37
C CYS A 232 10.41 5.77 3.69
N THR A 233 10.30 7.05 3.35
CA THR A 233 9.10 7.84 3.63
C THR A 233 8.50 8.40 2.34
N ILE A 234 7.17 8.32 2.23
CA ILE A 234 6.41 9.04 1.21
C ILE A 234 5.69 10.20 1.90
N TYR A 235 5.91 11.42 1.41
CA TYR A 235 5.22 12.62 1.90
C TYR A 235 4.03 12.93 1.00
N PHE A 236 2.95 13.45 1.59
CA PHE A 236 1.73 13.84 0.91
C PHE A 236 1.42 15.31 1.19
N LYS A 237 1.00 16.04 0.14
CA LYS A 237 0.42 17.37 0.25
C LYS A 237 -1.06 17.30 -0.06
N SER A 238 -1.86 17.97 0.76
CA SER A 238 -3.31 17.98 0.63
C SER A 238 -3.76 18.72 -0.63
N GLY A 239 -4.90 18.30 -1.17
CA GLY A 239 -5.60 18.97 -2.24
C GLY A 239 -6.73 19.89 -1.73
N SER A 240 -7.50 20.45 -2.67
CA SER A 240 -8.68 21.28 -2.38
C SER A 240 -10.01 20.51 -2.39
N THR A 241 -9.99 19.19 -2.65
CA THR A 241 -11.21 18.40 -2.81
C THR A 241 -11.46 17.50 -1.60
N ARG A 242 -12.61 17.67 -0.93
CA ARG A 242 -13.06 16.80 0.18
C ARG A 242 -13.17 15.35 -0.27
N THR A 243 -12.61 14.43 0.52
CA THR A 243 -12.68 12.98 0.27
C THR A 243 -12.82 12.25 1.60
N LEU A 244 -13.97 11.64 1.88
CA LEU A 244 -14.22 10.99 3.17
C LEU A 244 -13.54 9.63 3.31
N SER A 245 -13.29 8.93 2.20
CA SER A 245 -12.57 7.66 2.22
C SER A 245 -12.18 7.27 0.80
N LYS A 246 -10.90 6.98 0.58
CA LYS A 246 -10.40 6.41 -0.68
C LYS A 246 -9.29 5.41 -0.40
N ALA A 247 -9.33 4.25 -1.06
CA ALA A 247 -8.21 3.31 -1.02
C ALA A 247 -7.07 3.82 -1.92
N VAL A 248 -5.88 3.91 -1.35
CA VAL A 248 -4.64 4.30 -2.04
C VAL A 248 -3.71 3.09 -2.05
N GLU A 249 -3.33 2.66 -3.25
CA GLU A 249 -2.39 1.55 -3.42
C GLU A 249 -0.96 2.01 -3.21
N ILE A 250 -0.18 1.27 -2.44
CA ILE A 250 1.26 1.42 -2.31
C ILE A 250 1.92 0.24 -3.02
N LYS A 251 2.64 0.54 -4.12
CA LYS A 251 3.33 -0.48 -4.91
C LYS A 251 4.64 0.03 -5.50
N GLY A 252 5.58 -0.89 -5.63
CA GLY A 252 6.77 -0.77 -6.46
C GLY A 252 6.76 -1.84 -7.56
N THR A 253 7.81 -1.89 -8.37
CA THR A 253 7.88 -2.82 -9.52
C THR A 253 7.93 -4.29 -9.10
N ASN A 254 8.36 -4.57 -7.87
CA ASN A 254 8.52 -5.92 -7.34
C ASN A 254 7.92 -6.10 -5.93
N THR A 255 6.95 -5.27 -5.52
CA THR A 255 6.31 -5.39 -4.20
C THR A 255 5.03 -6.22 -4.24
N ILE A 256 4.62 -6.72 -3.08
CA ILE A 256 3.23 -7.13 -2.85
C ILE A 256 2.38 -5.86 -2.75
N ASN A 257 1.21 -5.85 -3.38
CA ASN A 257 0.28 -4.72 -3.28
C ASN A 257 -0.10 -4.50 -1.81
N SER A 258 0.13 -3.28 -1.34
CA SER A 258 -0.33 -2.82 -0.03
C SER A 258 -1.26 -1.64 -0.24
N SER A 259 -2.09 -1.30 0.74
CA SER A 259 -2.96 -0.14 0.64
C SER A 259 -3.16 0.54 1.98
N ILE A 260 -3.49 1.82 1.92
CA ILE A 260 -4.00 2.61 3.04
C ILE A 260 -5.37 3.17 2.64
N THR A 261 -6.15 3.56 3.62
CA THR A 261 -7.27 4.47 3.41
C THR A 261 -6.76 5.89 3.54
N MET A 262 -7.18 6.78 2.65
CA MET A 262 -6.89 8.20 2.74
C MET A 262 -8.19 8.98 2.79
N GLN A 263 -8.21 10.02 3.63
CA GLN A 263 -9.28 11.01 3.69
C GLN A 263 -8.69 12.42 3.63
N VAL A 264 -9.43 13.32 3.00
CA VAL A 264 -9.19 14.75 2.93
C VAL A 264 -10.40 15.42 3.56
N LEU A 265 -10.26 15.80 4.83
CA LEU A 265 -11.33 16.38 5.63
C LEU A 265 -11.45 17.88 5.40
N ASP A 266 -12.65 18.39 5.58
CA ASP A 266 -13.02 19.80 5.51
C ASP A 266 -13.85 20.20 6.75
N ILE A 267 -14.15 21.49 6.87
CA ILE A 267 -15.04 22.00 7.92
C ILE A 267 -16.39 21.26 7.87
N GLY A 268 -16.85 20.81 9.03
CA GLY A 268 -18.05 20.00 9.19
C GLY A 268 -17.81 18.49 9.22
N ASP A 269 -16.59 18.02 8.94
CA ASP A 269 -16.27 16.60 9.01
C ASP A 269 -16.03 16.09 10.44
N PRO A 270 -16.46 14.86 10.78
CA PRO A 270 -16.12 14.24 12.06
C PRO A 270 -14.62 13.99 12.18
N TYR A 271 -14.02 14.41 13.30
CA TYR A 271 -12.62 14.18 13.62
C TYR A 271 -12.37 14.26 15.12
N ALA A 272 -11.53 13.38 15.66
CA ALA A 272 -11.14 13.36 17.07
C ALA A 272 -12.31 13.45 18.07
N GLY A 273 -13.40 12.72 17.81
CA GLY A 273 -14.61 12.69 18.66
C GLY A 273 -15.51 13.93 18.56
N GLY A 274 -15.11 14.93 17.78
CA GLY A 274 -15.89 16.13 17.48
C GLY A 274 -16.02 16.36 15.99
N ILE A 275 -16.11 17.64 15.62
CA ILE A 275 -16.28 18.12 14.24
C ILE A 275 -15.19 19.14 13.93
N VAL A 276 -14.56 19.06 12.76
CA VAL A 276 -13.65 20.09 12.26
C VAL A 276 -14.42 21.40 12.14
N ALA A 277 -14.15 22.35 13.04
CA ALA A 277 -14.87 23.60 13.13
C ALA A 277 -14.14 24.75 12.43
N CYS A 278 -12.81 24.75 12.50
CA CYS A 278 -11.97 25.81 11.95
C CYS A 278 -10.65 25.28 11.41
N MET A 279 -10.16 25.87 10.32
CA MET A 279 -8.88 25.52 9.69
C MET A 279 -8.05 26.77 9.34
N ASN A 280 -8.05 27.78 10.21
CA ASN A 280 -7.41 29.08 9.95
C ASN A 280 -5.96 29.17 10.47
N GLY A 281 -5.37 28.05 10.90
CA GLY A 281 -3.99 27.94 11.37
C GLY A 281 -3.81 28.17 12.87
N GLY A 282 -2.76 27.56 13.44
CA GLY A 282 -2.36 27.77 14.84
C GLY A 282 -3.50 27.48 15.84
N LEU A 283 -3.77 28.44 16.73
CA LEU A 283 -4.85 28.35 17.72
C LEU A 283 -6.27 28.39 17.11
N GLN A 284 -6.40 28.63 15.80
CA GLN A 284 -7.66 28.65 15.07
C GLN A 284 -7.86 27.38 14.21
N ASN A 285 -7.07 26.34 14.43
CA ASN A 285 -7.41 24.99 13.96
C ASN A 285 -8.19 24.29 15.07
N LEU A 286 -9.52 24.30 14.97
CA LEU A 286 -10.40 23.88 16.05
C LEU A 286 -11.23 22.67 15.66
N ILE A 287 -11.33 21.74 16.59
CA ILE A 287 -12.38 20.71 16.64
C ILE A 287 -13.40 21.19 17.67
N ALA A 288 -14.68 21.25 17.30
CA ALA A 288 -15.76 21.55 18.23
C ALA A 288 -16.44 20.25 18.68
N ALA A 289 -16.96 20.22 19.91
CA ALA A 289 -17.79 19.12 20.38
C ALA A 289 -19.01 18.96 19.45
N SER A 290 -19.43 17.71 19.20
CA SER A 290 -20.51 17.44 18.23
C SER A 290 -21.88 17.95 18.68
N VAL A 291 -22.06 18.20 19.98
CA VAL A 291 -23.27 18.78 20.60
C VAL A 291 -22.88 19.80 21.69
N ASN A 292 -23.83 20.62 22.15
CA ASN A 292 -23.60 21.51 23.30
C ASN A 292 -23.27 20.66 24.52
N ASN A 293 -22.20 21.04 25.24
CA ASN A 293 -21.80 20.38 26.47
C ASN A 293 -22.74 20.77 27.63
N SER A 294 -23.31 21.97 27.57
CA SER A 294 -24.40 22.44 28.45
C SER A 294 -25.20 23.53 27.73
N HIS A 295 -26.45 23.74 28.17
CA HIS A 295 -27.31 24.83 27.74
C HIS A 295 -27.48 25.92 28.80
N ASP A 296 -27.20 25.60 30.06
CA ASP A 296 -27.54 26.44 31.22
C ASP A 296 -26.34 26.46 32.17
N MET A 297 -25.27 27.14 31.80
CA MET A 297 -24.04 27.17 32.61
C MET A 297 -23.57 28.60 32.88
N GLY A 298 -23.23 28.87 34.13
CA GLY A 298 -22.55 30.10 34.52
C GLY A 298 -21.11 30.13 34.00
N TRP A 299 -20.62 31.32 33.64
CA TRP A 299 -19.23 31.47 33.22
C TRP A 299 -18.25 31.13 34.35
N GLY A 300 -18.60 31.54 35.57
CA GLY A 300 -17.81 31.38 36.79
C GLY A 300 -18.25 32.35 37.88
N SER A 301 -17.36 32.68 38.82
CA SER A 301 -17.68 33.60 39.92
C SER A 301 -17.77 35.08 39.47
N THR A 302 -18.79 35.80 39.96
CA THR A 302 -18.92 37.26 39.81
C THR A 302 -18.05 38.06 40.77
N LYS A 303 -17.34 37.40 41.70
CA LYS A 303 -16.54 38.02 42.76
C LYS A 303 -15.03 37.89 42.56
N ILE A 304 -14.61 37.04 41.62
CA ILE A 304 -13.20 36.72 41.37
C ILE A 304 -12.83 37.17 39.95
N ARG A 305 -11.75 37.93 39.86
CA ARG A 305 -11.09 38.25 38.59
C ARG A 305 -10.10 37.15 38.23
N THR A 306 -10.27 36.53 37.08
CA THR A 306 -9.44 35.40 36.63
C THR A 306 -8.25 35.83 35.77
N PHE A 307 -8.29 37.06 35.23
CA PHE A 307 -7.32 37.58 34.25
C PHE A 307 -7.27 36.76 32.95
N ALA A 308 -8.34 36.04 32.63
CA ALA A 308 -8.52 35.28 31.40
C ALA A 308 -8.94 36.19 30.24
N THR A 309 -8.15 37.23 29.96
CA THR A 309 -8.54 38.32 29.04
C THR A 309 -8.09 38.12 27.59
N SER A 310 -7.53 36.97 27.22
CA SER A 310 -7.09 36.74 25.84
C SER A 310 -8.30 36.59 24.92
N SER A 311 -8.36 37.31 23.80
CA SER A 311 -9.38 37.07 22.78
C SER A 311 -9.03 35.91 21.84
N ARG A 312 -7.82 35.34 21.91
CA ARG A 312 -7.30 34.38 20.91
C ARG A 312 -6.93 33.01 21.45
N ASP A 313 -6.74 32.89 22.76
CA ASP A 313 -6.16 31.70 23.39
C ASP A 313 -7.07 31.16 24.48
N GLY A 314 -8.10 30.44 24.05
CA GLY A 314 -9.10 29.86 24.96
C GLY A 314 -8.52 28.77 25.85
N GLN A 315 -7.50 28.04 25.39
CA GLN A 315 -6.86 27.01 26.19
C GLN A 315 -6.12 27.62 27.39
N ARG A 316 -5.38 28.71 27.16
CA ARG A 316 -4.72 29.44 28.25
C ARG A 316 -5.73 30.11 29.18
N ASN A 317 -6.79 30.72 28.63
CA ASN A 317 -7.84 31.33 29.43
C ASN A 317 -8.53 30.30 30.34
N THR A 318 -8.92 29.15 29.78
CA THR A 318 -9.56 28.05 30.52
C THR A 318 -8.72 27.65 31.74
N LYS A 319 -7.41 27.46 31.54
CA LYS A 319 -6.47 27.17 32.65
C LYS A 319 -6.40 28.29 33.70
N LYS A 320 -6.44 29.56 33.29
CA LYS A 320 -6.46 30.69 34.23
C LYS A 320 -7.76 30.73 35.04
N ILE A 321 -8.90 30.51 34.39
CA ILE A 321 -10.21 30.48 35.06
C ILE A 321 -10.21 29.38 36.11
N ILE A 322 -9.78 28.17 35.75
CA ILE A 322 -9.73 27.02 36.66
C ILE A 322 -8.80 27.28 37.84
N SER A 323 -7.61 27.82 37.57
CA SER A 323 -6.65 28.18 38.62
C SER A 323 -7.18 29.23 39.59
N ALA A 324 -7.95 30.21 39.09
CA ALA A 324 -8.49 31.29 39.91
C ALA A 324 -9.73 30.88 40.72
N LEU A 325 -10.59 30.03 40.17
CA LEU A 325 -11.86 29.64 40.80
C LEU A 325 -11.75 28.36 41.64
N GLY A 326 -10.80 27.47 41.34
CA GLY A 326 -10.66 26.20 42.04
C GLY A 326 -11.94 25.37 41.95
N ASN A 327 -12.44 24.91 43.10
CA ASN A 327 -13.69 24.17 43.21
C ASN A 327 -14.95 25.07 43.13
N ASN A 328 -14.79 26.39 43.17
CA ASN A 328 -15.88 27.37 43.04
C ASN A 328 -17.08 27.06 43.97
N ASP A 329 -16.82 26.77 45.25
CA ASP A 329 -17.84 26.37 46.24
C ASP A 329 -18.70 25.17 45.79
N ASP A 330 -18.07 24.24 45.05
CA ASP A 330 -18.68 23.06 44.43
C ASP A 330 -19.75 23.38 43.38
N ILE A 331 -19.76 24.62 42.86
CA ILE A 331 -20.62 25.07 41.77
C ILE A 331 -19.85 24.92 40.44
N PRO A 332 -20.30 24.03 39.52
CA PRO A 332 -19.68 23.88 38.21
C PRO A 332 -19.72 25.17 37.39
N TYR A 333 -18.73 25.35 36.51
CA TYR A 333 -18.63 26.51 35.64
C TYR A 333 -18.11 26.15 34.25
N ALA A 334 -18.35 27.04 33.29
CA ALA A 334 -18.12 26.85 31.87
C ALA A 334 -16.72 26.29 31.52
N ALA A 335 -15.66 26.87 32.10
CA ALA A 335 -14.28 26.46 31.82
C ALA A 335 -13.95 25.07 32.37
N GLN A 336 -14.39 24.75 33.60
CA GLN A 336 -14.21 23.44 34.20
C GLN A 336 -14.93 22.35 33.39
N LEU A 337 -16.18 22.61 32.97
CA LEU A 337 -16.95 21.68 32.14
C LEU A 337 -16.16 21.27 30.89
N CYS A 338 -15.47 22.22 30.24
CA CYS A 338 -14.69 21.91 29.05
C CYS A 338 -13.35 21.26 29.33
N ASP A 339 -12.67 21.58 30.43
CA ASP A 339 -11.40 20.93 30.79
C ASP A 339 -11.61 19.47 31.21
N ASP A 340 -12.74 19.18 31.89
CA ASP A 340 -13.16 17.84 32.29
C ASP A 340 -13.80 17.03 31.14
N TYR A 341 -14.12 17.68 30.01
CA TYR A 341 -14.77 17.01 28.90
C TYR A 341 -13.82 16.02 28.21
N GLU A 342 -14.32 14.81 28.01
CA GLU A 342 -13.67 13.75 27.25
C GLU A 342 -14.70 13.03 26.39
N VAL A 343 -14.28 12.59 25.21
CA VAL A 343 -15.18 11.95 24.25
C VAL A 343 -14.44 10.88 23.44
N ASP A 344 -15.11 9.78 23.10
CA ASP A 344 -14.56 8.78 22.19
C ASP A 344 -14.92 9.06 20.71
N SER A 345 -14.38 8.24 19.79
CA SER A 345 -14.65 8.40 18.35
C SER A 345 -16.11 8.18 17.95
N GLU A 346 -16.92 7.60 18.82
CA GLU A 346 -18.35 7.38 18.60
C GLU A 346 -19.21 8.52 19.20
N GLY A 347 -18.58 9.50 19.86
CA GLY A 347 -19.26 10.63 20.49
C GLY A 347 -19.76 10.36 21.90
N ASN A 348 -19.34 9.27 22.56
CA ASN A 348 -19.74 9.01 23.94
C ASN A 348 -18.94 9.88 24.92
N SER A 349 -19.65 10.57 25.82
CA SER A 349 -19.11 11.33 26.94
C SER A 349 -19.89 11.00 28.24
N PRO A 350 -19.24 10.61 29.35
CA PRO A 350 -17.82 10.30 29.46
C PRO A 350 -17.40 9.17 28.52
N CYS A 351 -16.11 9.11 28.18
CA CYS A 351 -15.56 8.17 27.22
C CYS A 351 -15.86 6.72 27.64
N LYS A 352 -16.35 5.87 26.71
CA LYS A 352 -16.74 4.48 27.03
C LYS A 352 -15.81 3.45 26.41
N THR A 353 -15.35 3.68 25.19
CA THR A 353 -14.56 2.69 24.44
C THR A 353 -13.46 3.37 23.62
N GLY A 354 -12.35 2.65 23.38
CA GLY A 354 -11.31 3.12 22.45
C GLY A 354 -10.43 4.25 22.99
N THR A 355 -9.99 5.13 22.09
CA THR A 355 -9.19 6.32 22.42
C THR A 355 -10.09 7.44 22.89
N CYS A 356 -9.81 7.98 24.09
CA CYS A 356 -10.51 9.15 24.63
C CYS A 356 -9.78 10.43 24.20
N TYR A 357 -10.50 11.32 23.52
CA TYR A 357 -10.02 12.63 23.15
C TYR A 357 -10.30 13.60 24.30
N SER A 358 -9.22 14.16 24.87
CA SER A 358 -9.23 15.13 25.96
C SER A 358 -8.57 16.45 25.55
N ASN A 359 -8.23 17.32 26.52
CA ASN A 359 -7.66 18.65 26.31
C ASN A 359 -8.62 19.63 25.61
N TRP A 360 -9.91 19.42 25.82
CA TRP A 360 -10.94 20.36 25.44
C TRP A 360 -10.87 21.61 26.34
N PHE A 361 -11.34 22.73 25.83
CA PHE A 361 -11.32 24.01 26.52
C PHE A 361 -12.46 24.90 26.06
N LEU A 362 -12.77 25.92 26.86
CA LEU A 362 -13.77 26.93 26.52
C LEU A 362 -13.16 27.92 25.51
N PRO A 363 -13.70 28.07 24.29
CA PRO A 363 -13.11 28.89 23.24
C PRO A 363 -12.97 30.36 23.67
N ALA A 364 -11.88 31.03 23.30
CA ALA A 364 -11.80 32.49 23.44
C ALA A 364 -12.70 33.18 22.40
N GLU A 365 -12.92 34.48 22.58
CA GLU A 365 -13.78 35.32 21.71
C GLU A 365 -13.54 35.07 20.20
N ASN A 366 -12.30 35.19 19.71
CA ASN A 366 -11.99 35.01 18.28
C ASN A 366 -12.12 33.56 17.80
N GLN A 367 -11.99 32.59 18.70
CA GLN A 367 -12.22 31.18 18.40
C GLN A 367 -13.72 30.93 18.25
N LEU A 368 -14.53 31.55 19.12
CA LEU A 368 -15.98 31.49 19.04
C LEU A 368 -16.51 32.17 17.75
N TYR A 369 -15.93 33.30 17.33
CA TYR A 369 -16.22 33.91 16.01
C TYR A 369 -15.99 32.95 14.85
N CYS A 370 -14.92 32.17 14.90
CA CYS A 370 -14.66 31.18 13.86
C CYS A 370 -15.72 30.05 13.85
N LEU A 371 -16.17 29.61 15.03
CA LEU A 371 -17.30 28.67 15.15
C LEU A 371 -18.58 29.26 14.56
N TYR A 372 -18.85 30.56 14.79
CA TYR A 372 -20.00 31.26 14.21
C TYR A 372 -19.96 31.30 12.68
N ASP A 373 -18.83 31.71 12.10
CA ASP A 373 -18.68 31.81 10.64
C ASP A 373 -18.88 30.45 9.95
N ASN A 374 -18.54 29.36 10.65
CA ASN A 374 -18.65 28.00 10.17
C ASN A 374 -19.90 27.25 10.68
N ALA A 375 -20.76 27.91 11.46
CA ALA A 375 -21.96 27.31 12.04
C ALA A 375 -22.89 26.62 11.03
N PRO A 376 -23.06 27.11 9.77
CA PRO A 376 -23.83 26.39 8.76
C PRO A 376 -23.30 24.99 8.39
N TRP A 377 -22.01 24.75 8.62
CA TRP A 377 -21.31 23.52 8.25
C TRP A 377 -21.03 22.61 9.45
N ILE A 378 -20.99 23.17 10.67
CA ILE A 378 -20.83 22.42 11.91
C ILE A 378 -22.20 21.89 12.34
N ALA A 379 -22.34 20.57 12.47
CA ALA A 379 -23.62 19.94 12.78
C ALA A 379 -24.21 20.46 14.10
N GLN A 380 -25.50 20.86 14.05
CA GLN A 380 -26.32 21.29 15.18
C GLN A 380 -25.61 22.26 16.13
N PHE A 381 -25.45 23.51 15.69
CA PHE A 381 -25.21 24.66 16.57
C PHE A 381 -26.56 25.33 16.88
N PRO A 382 -27.23 25.01 18.02
CA PRO A 382 -28.50 25.64 18.36
C PRO A 382 -28.36 27.16 18.49
N GLN A 383 -29.44 27.85 18.15
CA GLN A 383 -29.53 29.28 18.40
C GLN A 383 -29.47 29.57 19.90
N GLY A 384 -28.62 30.51 20.29
CA GLY A 384 -28.47 30.93 21.68
C GLY A 384 -27.18 31.70 21.89
N ASP A 385 -26.97 32.20 23.10
CA ASP A 385 -25.74 32.82 23.53
C ASP A 385 -24.75 31.75 24.01
N TYR A 386 -23.49 31.91 23.63
CA TYR A 386 -22.41 30.97 23.94
C TYR A 386 -21.31 31.67 24.68
N TRP A 387 -20.92 31.12 25.83
CA TRP A 387 -19.79 31.65 26.57
C TRP A 387 -18.49 31.50 25.79
N SER A 388 -17.70 32.57 25.77
CA SER A 388 -16.26 32.49 25.53
C SER A 388 -15.51 32.41 26.86
N SER A 389 -14.25 31.99 26.84
CA SER A 389 -13.36 32.06 27.99
C SER A 389 -12.74 33.45 28.20
N THR A 390 -13.12 34.46 27.41
CA THR A 390 -12.57 35.80 27.50
C THR A 390 -13.31 36.61 28.57
N GLU A 391 -12.64 36.86 29.69
CA GLU A 391 -13.08 37.77 30.75
C GLU A 391 -13.00 39.22 30.26
N VAL A 392 -14.06 40.00 30.48
CA VAL A 392 -14.05 41.43 30.17
C VAL A 392 -13.27 42.15 31.27
N ALA A 393 -12.35 43.02 30.88
CA ALA A 393 -11.61 43.85 31.82
C ALA A 393 -12.45 45.07 32.25
N ASP A 394 -13.59 44.85 32.92
CA ASP A 394 -14.41 45.91 33.51
C ASP A 394 -14.03 46.18 34.98
N GLU A 395 -14.47 47.32 35.54
CA GLU A 395 -14.20 47.66 36.94
C GLU A 395 -14.97 46.76 37.92
N LYS A 396 -16.11 46.22 37.49
CA LYS A 396 -17.04 45.43 38.32
C LYS A 396 -16.64 43.96 38.42
N MET A 397 -15.70 43.49 37.59
CA MET A 397 -15.14 42.13 37.58
C MET A 397 -16.19 41.04 37.34
N SER A 398 -17.35 41.41 36.81
CA SER A 398 -18.56 40.58 36.84
C SER A 398 -19.01 40.12 35.47
N THR A 399 -18.31 40.49 34.39
CA THR A 399 -18.73 40.18 33.03
C THR A 399 -17.69 39.38 32.23
N ALA A 400 -18.20 38.62 31.27
CA ALA A 400 -17.41 37.88 30.29
C ALA A 400 -18.06 38.01 28.90
N PHE A 401 -17.29 37.73 27.86
CA PHE A 401 -17.83 37.75 26.50
C PHE A 401 -18.65 36.49 26.23
N ALA A 402 -19.88 36.67 25.78
CA ALA A 402 -20.64 35.64 25.08
C ALA A 402 -20.97 36.12 23.67
N MET A 403 -21.25 35.19 22.78
CA MET A 403 -21.71 35.52 21.43
C MET A 403 -23.04 34.85 21.14
N LEU A 404 -23.97 35.66 20.66
CA LEU A 404 -25.23 35.19 20.13
C LEU A 404 -25.00 34.48 18.78
N MET A 405 -25.22 33.18 18.76
CA MET A 405 -25.20 32.35 17.56
C MET A 405 -26.58 32.32 16.91
N ILE A 406 -26.89 33.24 16.00
CA ILE A 406 -28.10 33.18 15.17
C ILE A 406 -27.77 32.70 13.77
N SER A 407 -28.57 31.77 13.23
CA SER A 407 -28.24 31.04 12.01
C SER A 407 -28.14 31.88 10.72
N ARG A 408 -28.47 33.19 10.74
CA ARG A 408 -28.56 34.03 9.51
C ARG A 408 -28.28 35.55 9.67
N ALA A 409 -27.78 36.04 10.80
CA ALA A 409 -27.42 37.46 10.94
C ALA A 409 -26.19 37.63 11.83
N ALA A 410 -25.32 38.60 11.51
CA ALA A 410 -24.04 38.82 12.20
C ALA A 410 -24.19 38.68 13.72
N GLY A 411 -23.57 37.65 14.29
CA GLY A 411 -23.52 37.46 15.74
C GLY A 411 -22.90 38.70 16.37
N SER A 412 -23.55 39.22 17.41
CA SER A 412 -22.99 40.30 18.21
C SER A 412 -22.34 39.66 19.42
N ALA A 413 -21.02 39.79 19.54
CA ALA A 413 -20.35 39.50 20.80
C ALA A 413 -20.65 40.64 21.76
N THR A 414 -21.13 40.29 22.94
CA THR A 414 -21.50 41.23 23.99
C THR A 414 -20.99 40.73 25.33
N SER A 415 -20.83 41.66 26.27
CA SER A 415 -20.49 41.33 27.64
C SER A 415 -21.76 41.00 28.42
N TYR A 416 -21.80 39.82 29.04
CA TYR A 416 -22.88 39.41 29.93
C TYR A 416 -22.34 39.19 31.34
N PHE A 417 -23.22 39.24 32.34
CA PHE A 417 -22.85 38.92 33.71
C PHE A 417 -22.50 37.43 33.83
N LYS A 418 -21.43 37.12 34.56
CA LYS A 418 -20.87 35.76 34.67
C LYS A 418 -21.83 34.74 35.32
N ASP A 419 -22.86 35.20 36.01
CA ASP A 419 -23.93 34.39 36.60
C ASP A 419 -25.11 34.14 35.65
N ASN A 420 -25.13 34.74 34.45
CA ASN A 420 -26.05 34.32 33.40
C ASN A 420 -25.78 32.86 33.00
N LEU A 421 -26.85 32.15 32.70
CA LEU A 421 -26.81 30.76 32.23
C LEU A 421 -26.82 30.77 30.71
N GLU A 422 -25.69 30.39 30.10
CA GLU A 422 -25.55 30.37 28.65
C GLU A 422 -25.05 28.99 28.17
N SER A 423 -25.10 28.79 26.84
CA SER A 423 -24.68 27.53 26.23
C SER A 423 -23.16 27.39 26.18
N ILE A 424 -22.69 26.15 26.30
CA ILE A 424 -21.26 25.80 26.23
C ILE A 424 -21.01 24.90 25.04
N ARG A 425 -20.06 25.29 24.20
CA ARG A 425 -19.47 24.41 23.20
C ARG A 425 -17.96 24.35 23.40
N CYS A 426 -17.49 23.21 23.89
CA CYS A 426 -16.07 22.99 24.09
C CYS A 426 -15.37 22.77 22.75
N VAL A 427 -14.12 23.23 22.66
CA VAL A 427 -13.26 23.05 21.49
C VAL A 427 -11.92 22.46 21.88
N SER A 428 -11.22 21.85 20.92
CA SER A 428 -9.84 21.39 21.05
C SER A 428 -9.01 21.88 19.85
N ILE A 429 -7.70 22.04 20.04
CA ILE A 429 -6.79 22.47 18.97
C ILE A 429 -6.18 21.24 18.32
N PHE A 430 -6.10 21.24 16.99
CA PHE A 430 -5.44 20.18 16.24
C PHE A 430 -4.38 20.72 15.27
N ASN A 431 -3.44 19.86 14.88
CA ASN A 431 -2.41 20.17 13.90
C ASN A 431 -2.72 19.43 12.58
N PRO A 432 -3.32 20.12 11.59
CA PRO A 432 -3.71 19.54 10.30
C PRO A 432 -2.55 18.97 9.50
#